data_AF-E1RE14-F1
#
_entry.id   AF-E1RE14-F1
#
_cell.length_a   1.000
_cell.length_b   1.000
_cell.length_c   1.000
_cell.angle_alpha   90.00
_cell.angle_beta   90.00
_cell.angle_gamma   90.00
#
_symmetry.space_group_name_H-M   'P 1'
#
loop_
_entity.id
_entity.type
_entity.pdbx_description
1 polymer ?
#
loop_
_entity_poly.entity_id
_entity_poly.type
_entity_poly.pdbx_seq_one_letter_code
_entity_poly.pdbx_strand_id
1 'polypeptide(L)'
;MKIFQTLKDIFAPKTEEKEKTSAAGETPGKAAEGARAEKLPAQEGQKSAKAMNYAELINGLISNAGYRNYKPVGTEEAACPSCGKEIDSFPVRKMQCPSCGADIFVRTRASDKRKVLLTGDQLEEFERQRTLDSGMYDTKMKNLAERMEKYSDHGGWVFLSVLDEKDTPEYAEYHGMVIKSRSGEEKKALGLLIRPDSRARTKTWFNNPEQDTSPDEYEAQRKEWFDSRKK
;
A
#
# COMPACT_ATOMS: atom_id res chain seq x y z
N MET A 1 9.77 31.64 15.28
CA MET A 1 10.21 30.24 15.04
C MET A 1 10.11 29.46 16.35
N LYS A 2 9.11 28.58 16.52
CA LYS A 2 8.96 27.56 17.61
C LYS A 2 7.64 26.78 17.38
N ILE A 3 7.59 25.85 16.41
CA ILE A 3 6.40 24.98 16.18
C ILE A 3 6.75 23.47 16.04
N PHE A 4 8.03 23.06 16.12
CA PHE A 4 8.43 21.69 15.76
C PHE A 4 8.66 20.68 16.92
N GLN A 5 8.13 20.90 18.12
CA GLN A 5 8.50 20.07 19.29
C GLN A 5 7.47 19.01 19.74
N THR A 6 6.30 18.87 19.13
CA THR A 6 5.19 18.10 19.74
C THR A 6 4.90 16.69 19.18
N LEU A 7 5.72 16.11 18.30
CA LEU A 7 5.44 14.80 17.70
C LEU A 7 6.34 13.64 18.14
N LYS A 8 7.29 13.85 19.06
CA LYS A 8 8.20 12.77 19.50
C LYS A 8 7.62 11.82 20.56
N ASP A 9 6.56 12.20 21.26
CA ASP A 9 6.09 11.42 22.42
C ASP A 9 5.08 10.30 22.07
N ILE A 10 4.68 10.15 20.80
CA ILE A 10 3.71 9.11 20.39
C ILE A 10 4.39 7.77 20.07
N PHE A 11 5.71 7.76 19.82
CA PHE A 11 6.43 6.57 19.33
C PHE A 11 7.58 6.13 20.25
N ALA A 12 7.43 6.26 21.57
CA ALA A 12 8.35 5.63 22.50
C ALA A 12 8.09 4.10 22.53
N PRO A 13 9.08 3.25 22.20
CA PRO A 13 8.93 1.80 22.29
C PRO A 13 8.80 1.39 23.76
N LYS A 14 7.77 0.59 24.07
CA LYS A 14 7.66 -0.05 25.39
C LYS A 14 8.83 -1.00 25.56
N THR A 15 9.66 -0.76 26.57
CA THR A 15 10.67 -1.70 27.06
C THR A 15 9.97 -2.93 27.61
N GLU A 16 10.04 -4.05 26.90
CA GLU A 16 9.61 -5.35 27.38
C GLU A 16 10.65 -5.91 28.36
N GLU A 17 10.20 -6.16 29.58
CA GLU A 17 10.94 -6.91 30.60
C GLU A 17 11.08 -8.38 30.15
N LYS A 18 12.34 -8.84 30.03
CA LYS A 18 12.66 -10.25 29.80
C LYS A 18 12.46 -11.04 31.08
N GLU A 19 11.35 -11.75 31.18
CA GLU A 19 11.16 -12.81 32.16
C GLU A 19 11.95 -14.06 31.72
N LYS A 20 12.93 -14.45 32.54
CA LYS A 20 13.67 -15.71 32.43
C LYS A 20 12.83 -16.81 33.07
N THR A 21 12.43 -17.80 32.30
CA THR A 21 12.05 -19.12 32.83
C THR A 21 12.87 -20.21 32.17
N SER A 22 13.55 -20.94 33.04
CA SER A 22 14.47 -22.02 32.77
C SER A 22 13.81 -23.38 33.02
N ALA A 23 14.36 -24.38 32.32
CA ALA A 23 14.51 -25.79 32.71
C ALA A 23 13.39 -26.80 32.37
N ALA A 24 13.76 -27.66 31.41
CA ALA A 24 13.90 -29.12 31.53
C ALA A 24 12.68 -29.99 31.88
N GLY A 25 12.43 -30.98 31.01
CA GLY A 25 11.65 -32.17 31.33
C GLY A 25 11.28 -33.00 30.10
N GLU A 26 12.15 -33.94 29.72
CA GLU A 26 11.79 -35.05 28.82
C GLU A 26 10.98 -36.11 29.59
N THR A 27 9.91 -36.66 29.00
CA THR A 27 9.74 -38.11 28.77
C THR A 27 8.43 -38.45 28.03
N PRO A 28 8.38 -39.57 27.27
CA PRO A 28 7.24 -39.96 26.45
C PRO A 28 6.27 -40.89 27.18
N GLY A 29 4.96 -40.62 27.07
CA GLY A 29 3.89 -41.45 27.62
C GLY A 29 2.81 -41.76 26.58
N LYS A 30 2.65 -43.04 26.27
CA LYS A 30 1.62 -43.64 25.41
C LYS A 30 0.20 -43.53 26.01
N ALA A 31 -0.76 -43.53 25.07
CA ALA A 31 -2.13 -44.05 25.14
C ALA A 31 -3.18 -43.27 25.94
N ALA A 32 -4.19 -42.76 25.22
CA ALA A 32 -5.59 -43.12 25.44
C ALA A 32 -6.47 -42.55 24.30
N GLU A 33 -6.91 -43.43 23.40
CA GLU A 33 -8.13 -43.24 22.63
C GLU A 33 -9.32 -43.09 23.60
N GLY A 34 -10.04 -41.99 23.45
CA GLY A 34 -11.20 -41.65 24.28
C GLY A 34 -12.00 -40.56 23.61
N ALA A 35 -12.57 -40.89 22.45
CA ALA A 35 -13.48 -40.02 21.70
C ALA A 35 -14.71 -39.68 22.57
N ARG A 36 -14.81 -38.44 23.02
CA ARG A 36 -16.06 -37.83 23.48
C ARG A 36 -16.35 -36.67 22.55
N ALA A 37 -17.24 -36.90 21.58
CA ALA A 37 -17.79 -35.87 20.72
C ALA A 37 -18.58 -34.88 21.59
N GLU A 38 -17.89 -33.85 22.09
CA GLU A 38 -18.52 -32.70 22.71
C GLU A 38 -19.31 -31.98 21.61
N LYS A 39 -20.65 -32.05 21.70
CA LYS A 39 -21.56 -31.29 20.84
C LYS A 39 -21.19 -29.82 20.99
N LEU A 40 -20.48 -29.27 20.00
CA LEU A 40 -20.25 -27.85 19.86
C LEU A 40 -21.61 -27.13 19.95
N PRO A 41 -21.77 -26.16 20.87
CA PRO A 41 -23.03 -25.45 21.04
C PRO A 41 -23.41 -24.78 19.73
N ALA A 42 -24.64 -25.03 19.29
CA ALA A 42 -25.24 -24.35 18.15
C ALA A 42 -25.20 -22.85 18.43
N GLN A 43 -24.36 -22.11 17.70
CA GLN A 43 -24.23 -20.68 17.87
C GLN A 43 -25.53 -20.02 17.41
N GLU A 44 -26.30 -19.53 18.38
CA GLU A 44 -27.53 -18.77 18.15
C GLU A 44 -27.22 -17.51 17.34
N GLY A 45 -28.07 -17.27 16.33
CA GLY A 45 -27.83 -16.33 15.25
C GLY A 45 -27.52 -14.91 15.72
N GLN A 46 -26.25 -14.54 15.58
CA GLN A 46 -25.83 -13.15 15.64
C GLN A 46 -26.52 -12.37 14.51
N LYS A 47 -27.35 -11.40 14.90
CA LYS A 47 -28.05 -10.45 14.03
C LYS A 47 -27.07 -9.94 12.96
N SER A 48 -27.41 -10.15 11.69
CA SER A 48 -26.51 -9.91 10.56
C SER A 48 -25.99 -8.47 10.59
N ALA A 49 -24.72 -8.31 10.93
CA ALA A 49 -24.04 -7.04 10.80
C ALA A 49 -24.08 -6.67 9.31
N LYS A 50 -24.74 -5.55 8.98
CA LYS A 50 -24.87 -4.99 7.64
C LYS A 50 -23.58 -5.23 6.85
N ALA A 51 -23.70 -5.84 5.67
CA ALA A 51 -22.57 -6.08 4.78
C ALA A 51 -21.79 -4.77 4.59
N MET A 52 -20.48 -4.82 4.75
CA MET A 52 -19.62 -3.65 4.66
C MET A 52 -19.47 -3.28 3.19
N ASN A 53 -19.81 -2.04 2.83
CA ASN A 53 -19.64 -1.57 1.46
C ASN A 53 -18.17 -1.18 1.21
N TYR A 54 -17.36 -2.08 0.65
CA TYR A 54 -15.94 -1.79 0.39
C TYR A 54 -15.73 -0.65 -0.60
N ALA A 55 -16.67 -0.40 -1.51
CA ALA A 55 -16.56 0.74 -2.43
C ALA A 55 -16.65 2.07 -1.66
N GLU A 56 -17.55 2.19 -0.69
CA GLU A 56 -17.63 3.36 0.20
C GLU A 56 -16.37 3.51 1.05
N LEU A 57 -15.89 2.42 1.66
CA LEU A 57 -14.68 2.43 2.47
C LEU A 57 -13.46 2.89 1.67
N ILE A 58 -13.23 2.32 0.48
CA ILE A 58 -12.13 2.67 -0.41
C ILE A 58 -12.26 4.12 -0.86
N ASN A 59 -13.44 4.58 -1.29
CA ASN A 59 -13.65 5.97 -1.68
C ASN A 59 -13.40 6.95 -0.52
N GLY A 60 -13.77 6.57 0.71
CA GLY A 60 -13.45 7.33 1.91
C GLY A 60 -11.94 7.43 2.14
N LEU A 61 -11.20 6.32 1.99
CA LEU A 61 -9.74 6.32 2.11
C LEU A 61 -9.07 7.19 1.02
N ILE A 62 -9.53 7.11 -0.23
CA ILE A 62 -9.03 7.93 -1.35
C ILE A 62 -9.26 9.42 -1.08
N SER A 63 -10.44 9.76 -0.59
CA SER A 63 -10.80 11.14 -0.26
C SER A 63 -9.96 11.68 0.89
N ASN A 64 -9.78 10.89 1.95
CA ASN A 64 -8.94 11.25 3.09
C ASN A 64 -7.46 11.42 2.71
N ALA A 65 -6.97 10.62 1.75
CA ALA A 65 -5.61 10.75 1.24
C ALA A 65 -5.44 11.93 0.26
N GLY A 66 -6.53 12.60 -0.15
CA GLY A 66 -6.48 13.77 -1.03
C GLY A 66 -6.15 13.45 -2.49
N TYR A 67 -6.20 12.19 -2.93
CA TYR A 67 -5.76 11.80 -4.28
C TYR A 67 -6.62 12.37 -5.41
N ARG A 68 -7.84 12.85 -5.13
CA ARG A 68 -8.70 13.51 -6.14
C ARG A 68 -8.55 15.04 -6.17
N ASN A 69 -7.83 15.63 -5.21
CA ASN A 69 -7.74 17.08 -5.02
C ASN A 69 -6.30 17.58 -5.23
N TYR A 70 -5.70 17.24 -6.37
CA TYR A 70 -4.34 17.68 -6.68
C TYR A 70 -4.34 18.89 -7.62
N LYS A 71 -3.30 19.72 -7.51
CA LYS A 71 -3.08 20.86 -8.40
C LYS A 71 -2.33 20.38 -9.66
N PRO A 72 -2.81 20.69 -10.87
CA PRO A 72 -2.08 20.35 -12.09
C PRO A 72 -0.67 20.96 -12.08
N VAL A 73 0.32 20.14 -12.43
CA VAL A 73 1.73 20.55 -12.48
C VAL A 73 2.15 20.88 -13.92
N GLY A 74 3.13 21.78 -14.04
CA GLY A 74 3.78 22.19 -15.29
C GLY A 74 3.29 23.53 -15.84
N THR A 75 4.12 24.12 -16.71
CA THR A 75 3.81 25.36 -17.42
C THR A 75 3.30 25.05 -18.82
N GLU A 76 2.24 25.74 -19.24
CA GLU A 76 1.65 25.61 -20.59
C GLU A 76 2.25 26.60 -21.60
N GLU A 77 3.03 27.56 -21.09
CA GLU A 77 3.72 28.58 -21.88
C GLU A 77 5.07 28.07 -22.38
N ALA A 78 5.56 28.64 -23.49
CA ALA A 78 6.89 28.38 -24.02
C ALA A 78 7.98 29.11 -23.19
N ALA A 79 8.00 28.86 -21.89
CA ALA A 79 8.95 29.43 -20.95
C ALA A 79 9.60 28.32 -20.11
N CYS A 80 10.86 28.48 -19.77
CA CYS A 80 11.58 27.51 -18.95
C CYS A 80 10.94 27.41 -17.56
N PRO A 81 10.51 26.22 -17.11
CA PRO A 81 9.87 26.06 -15.80
C PRO A 81 10.83 26.31 -14.62
N SER A 82 12.16 26.29 -14.85
CA SER A 82 13.16 26.53 -13.80
C SER A 82 13.57 27.99 -13.65
N CYS A 83 13.75 28.73 -14.75
CA CYS A 83 14.23 30.13 -14.71
C CYS A 83 13.23 31.17 -15.25
N GLY A 84 12.11 30.74 -15.83
CA GLY A 84 11.06 31.60 -16.38
C GLY A 84 11.41 32.27 -17.70
N LYS A 85 12.60 32.07 -18.26
CA LYS A 85 12.98 32.71 -19.53
C LYS A 85 12.18 32.10 -20.69
N GLU A 86 11.69 32.97 -21.57
CA GLU A 86 11.00 32.60 -22.80
C GLU A 86 11.89 31.77 -23.73
N ILE A 87 11.26 30.87 -24.48
CA ILE A 87 11.85 29.97 -25.45
C ILE A 87 11.18 30.27 -26.79
N ASP A 88 11.96 30.39 -27.87
CA ASP A 88 11.48 30.80 -29.19
C ASP A 88 10.27 29.99 -29.70
N SER A 89 10.20 28.70 -29.33
CA SER A 89 9.07 27.83 -29.65
C SER A 89 8.84 26.77 -28.58
N PHE A 90 7.60 26.29 -28.49
CA PHE A 90 7.25 25.24 -27.53
C PHE A 90 7.96 23.93 -27.90
N PRO A 91 8.80 23.36 -27.01
CA PRO A 91 9.60 22.20 -27.35
C PRO A 91 8.76 20.94 -27.57
N VAL A 92 9.17 20.12 -28.54
CA VAL A 92 8.49 18.87 -28.89
C VAL A 92 9.05 17.67 -28.12
N ARG A 93 10.32 17.75 -27.70
CA ARG A 93 11.07 16.68 -27.02
C ARG A 93 11.79 17.26 -25.80
N LYS A 94 12.32 16.38 -24.94
CA LYS A 94 13.22 16.79 -23.84
C LYS A 94 14.37 17.62 -24.42
N MET A 95 14.68 18.75 -23.80
CA MET A 95 15.83 19.59 -24.15
C MET A 95 16.40 20.29 -22.91
N GLN A 96 17.59 20.88 -23.02
CA GLN A 96 18.15 21.74 -21.99
C GLN A 96 17.80 23.21 -22.26
N CYS A 97 17.53 23.96 -21.20
CA CYS A 97 17.30 25.40 -21.30
C CYS A 97 18.59 26.09 -21.78
N PRO A 98 18.57 26.89 -22.86
CA PRO A 98 19.76 27.57 -23.35
C PRO A 98 20.28 28.67 -22.40
N SER A 99 19.51 29.05 -21.37
CA SER A 99 19.89 30.14 -20.46
C SER A 99 20.33 29.70 -19.08
N CYS A 100 19.74 28.65 -18.51
CA CYS A 100 20.17 28.12 -17.21
C CYS A 100 20.75 26.70 -17.27
N GLY A 101 20.70 26.03 -18.42
CA GLY A 101 21.19 24.66 -18.59
C GLY A 101 20.30 23.56 -17.98
N ALA A 102 19.22 23.91 -17.29
CA ALA A 102 18.33 22.93 -16.67
C ALA A 102 17.58 22.09 -17.72
N ASP A 103 17.37 20.81 -17.42
CA ASP A 103 16.56 19.91 -18.25
C ASP A 103 15.07 20.34 -18.22
N ILE A 104 14.45 20.40 -19.40
CA ILE A 104 13.03 20.65 -19.59
C ILE A 104 12.39 19.39 -20.15
N PHE A 105 11.42 18.85 -19.42
CA PHE A 105 10.66 17.68 -19.85
C PHE A 105 9.32 18.11 -20.45
N VAL A 106 8.98 17.52 -21.61
CA VAL A 106 7.70 17.76 -22.28
C VAL A 106 6.79 16.56 -22.02
N ARG A 107 5.58 16.82 -21.52
CA ARG A 107 4.55 15.79 -21.31
C ARG A 107 3.19 16.31 -21.77
N THR A 108 2.28 15.37 -22.05
CA THR A 108 0.87 15.67 -22.32
C THR A 108 0.07 15.29 -21.10
N ARG A 109 -0.62 16.26 -20.49
CA ARG A 109 -1.48 16.04 -19.32
C ARG A 109 -2.70 15.23 -19.72
N ALA A 110 -3.05 14.23 -18.91
CA ALA A 110 -4.06 13.25 -19.30
C ALA A 110 -5.50 13.78 -19.17
N SER A 111 -5.75 14.69 -18.23
CA SER A 111 -7.04 15.38 -18.02
C SER A 111 -7.47 16.25 -19.21
N ASP A 112 -6.62 17.17 -19.68
CA ASP A 112 -6.96 18.18 -20.69
C ASP A 112 -6.28 17.98 -22.06
N LYS A 113 -5.39 16.99 -22.17
CA LYS A 113 -4.56 16.71 -23.36
C LYS A 113 -3.63 17.86 -23.78
N ARG A 114 -3.37 18.84 -22.90
CA ARG A 114 -2.43 19.94 -23.17
C ARG A 114 -0.99 19.50 -22.95
N LYS A 115 -0.07 20.07 -23.73
CA LYS A 115 1.37 19.88 -23.51
C LYS A 115 1.82 20.83 -22.41
N VAL A 116 2.64 20.30 -21.51
CA VAL A 116 3.20 21.04 -20.38
C VAL A 116 4.71 20.82 -20.30
N LEU A 117 5.41 21.85 -19.86
CA LEU A 117 6.84 21.82 -19.55
C LEU A 117 7.02 21.59 -18.05
N LEU A 118 7.94 20.70 -17.71
CA LEU A 118 8.17 20.23 -16.35
C LEU A 118 9.67 20.30 -16.02
N THR A 119 9.98 20.61 -14.77
CA THR A 119 11.30 20.35 -14.17
C THR A 119 11.46 18.87 -13.82
N GLY A 120 12.67 18.45 -13.42
CA GLY A 120 12.90 17.09 -12.90
C GLY A 120 12.01 16.75 -11.70
N ASP A 121 11.95 17.64 -10.70
CA ASP A 121 11.14 17.44 -9.49
C ASP A 121 9.63 17.39 -9.80
N GLN A 122 9.19 18.21 -10.76
CA GLN A 122 7.80 18.23 -11.21
C GLN A 122 7.41 16.98 -12.00
N LEU A 123 8.38 16.30 -12.61
CA LEU A 123 8.12 15.11 -13.42
C LEU A 123 7.57 13.96 -12.58
N GLU A 124 8.14 13.74 -11.40
CA GLU A 124 7.69 12.66 -10.49
C GLU A 124 6.24 12.89 -10.04
N GLU A 125 5.92 14.11 -9.60
CA GLU A 125 4.55 14.47 -9.23
C GLU A 125 3.60 14.37 -10.43
N PHE A 126 4.03 14.78 -11.62
CA PHE A 126 3.22 14.64 -12.84
C PHE A 126 2.93 13.17 -13.17
N GLU A 127 3.89 12.26 -13.01
CA GLU A 127 3.69 10.83 -13.26
C GLU A 127 2.70 10.20 -12.27
N ARG A 128 2.74 10.64 -11.00
CA ARG A 128 1.74 10.30 -9.99
C ARG A 128 0.34 10.77 -10.40
N GLN A 129 0.20 12.02 -10.84
CA GLN A 129 -1.06 12.60 -11.31
C GLN A 129 -1.58 11.91 -12.58
N ARG A 130 -0.70 11.58 -13.52
CA ARG A 130 -1.07 10.90 -14.77
C ARG A 130 -1.76 9.55 -14.51
N THR A 131 -1.31 8.81 -13.50
CA THR A 131 -1.94 7.53 -13.12
C THR A 131 -3.38 7.74 -12.69
N LEU A 132 -3.64 8.80 -11.92
CA LEU A 132 -4.98 9.20 -11.47
C LEU A 132 -5.88 9.62 -12.65
N ASP A 133 -5.37 10.46 -13.55
CA ASP A 133 -6.13 10.96 -14.72
C ASP A 133 -6.40 9.92 -15.80
N SER A 134 -5.61 8.84 -15.87
CA SER A 134 -5.71 7.85 -16.96
C SER A 134 -7.01 7.02 -16.93
N GLY A 135 -7.81 7.10 -15.86
CA GLY A 135 -8.96 6.22 -15.61
C GLY A 135 -8.59 4.78 -15.23
N MET A 136 -7.31 4.39 -15.40
CA MET A 136 -6.80 3.09 -14.94
C MET A 136 -6.88 2.98 -13.42
N TYR A 137 -6.69 4.10 -12.71
CA TYR A 137 -6.78 4.13 -11.26
C TYR A 137 -8.22 3.84 -10.78
N ASP A 138 -9.24 4.49 -11.34
CA ASP A 138 -10.64 4.21 -10.96
C ASP A 138 -11.02 2.75 -11.25
N THR A 139 -10.58 2.19 -12.39
CA THR A 139 -10.78 0.77 -12.72
C THR A 139 -10.08 -0.14 -11.70
N LYS A 140 -8.83 0.19 -11.32
CA LYS A 140 -8.07 -0.54 -10.28
C LYS A 140 -8.83 -0.53 -8.94
N MET A 141 -9.37 0.62 -8.54
CA MET A 141 -10.09 0.77 -7.27
C MET A 141 -11.44 0.02 -7.27
N LYS A 142 -12.16 0.03 -8.39
CA LYS A 142 -13.37 -0.79 -8.57
C LYS A 142 -13.06 -2.29 -8.44
N ASN A 143 -12.06 -2.78 -9.17
CA ASN A 143 -11.63 -4.18 -9.10
C ASN A 143 -11.07 -4.56 -7.72
N LEU A 144 -10.51 -3.61 -6.97
CA LEU A 144 -10.11 -3.84 -5.60
C LEU A 144 -11.33 -4.01 -4.70
N ALA A 145 -12.32 -3.13 -4.78
CA ALA A 145 -13.56 -3.22 -3.99
C ALA A 145 -14.29 -4.55 -4.24
N GLU A 146 -14.45 -4.97 -5.50
CA GLU A 146 -15.09 -6.24 -5.86
C GLU A 146 -14.34 -7.46 -5.29
N ARG A 147 -13.00 -7.42 -5.30
CA ARG A 147 -12.19 -8.49 -4.69
C ARG A 147 -12.33 -8.53 -3.17
N MET A 148 -12.33 -7.38 -2.51
CA MET A 148 -12.47 -7.32 -1.05
C MET A 148 -13.85 -7.80 -0.59
N GLU A 149 -14.90 -7.49 -1.35
CA GLU A 149 -16.24 -8.03 -1.12
C GLU A 149 -16.21 -9.56 -1.16
N LYS A 150 -15.61 -10.15 -2.20
CA LYS A 150 -15.45 -11.60 -2.31
C LYS A 150 -14.63 -12.20 -1.16
N TYR A 151 -13.62 -11.49 -0.67
CA TYR A 151 -12.79 -11.97 0.44
C TYR A 151 -13.49 -11.93 1.80
N SER A 152 -14.54 -11.12 1.92
CA SER A 152 -15.28 -10.99 3.18
C SER A 152 -16.03 -12.26 3.59
N ASP A 153 -16.28 -13.17 2.64
CA ASP A 153 -16.85 -14.50 2.87
C ASP A 153 -15.79 -15.55 3.30
N HIS A 154 -14.51 -15.17 3.35
CA HIS A 154 -13.40 -16.06 3.66
C HIS A 154 -12.71 -15.67 5.00
N GLY A 155 -11.77 -16.50 5.45
CA GLY A 155 -11.02 -16.27 6.69
C GLY A 155 -10.09 -15.04 6.67
N GLY A 156 -9.92 -14.42 5.50
CA GLY A 156 -9.12 -13.21 5.28
C GLY A 156 -8.51 -13.17 3.88
N TRP A 157 -7.51 -12.31 3.71
CA TRP A 157 -6.73 -12.20 2.48
C TRP A 157 -5.27 -11.86 2.77
N VAL A 158 -4.37 -12.32 1.91
CA VAL A 158 -2.93 -12.07 2.03
C VAL A 158 -2.55 -10.82 1.26
N PHE A 159 -1.79 -9.94 1.89
CA PHE A 159 -1.18 -8.79 1.24
C PHE A 159 0.15 -9.18 0.60
N LEU A 160 0.32 -8.96 -0.71
CA LEU A 160 1.51 -9.38 -1.45
C LEU A 160 2.22 -8.16 -2.06
N SER A 161 3.36 -7.78 -1.50
CA SER A 161 4.26 -6.79 -2.13
C SER A 161 5.25 -7.42 -3.10
N VAL A 162 5.86 -6.61 -3.98
CA VAL A 162 6.88 -7.06 -4.95
C VAL A 162 8.26 -7.25 -4.29
N LEU A 163 8.52 -6.56 -3.16
CA LEU A 163 9.78 -6.62 -2.40
C LEU A 163 10.99 -6.30 -3.29
N ASP A 164 11.10 -5.05 -3.74
CA ASP A 164 12.28 -4.53 -4.47
C ASP A 164 12.80 -3.20 -3.90
N GLU A 165 13.78 -2.57 -4.55
CA GLU A 165 14.38 -1.30 -4.10
C GLU A 165 13.40 -0.11 -4.07
N LYS A 166 12.25 -0.19 -4.75
CA LYS A 166 11.24 0.88 -4.80
C LYS A 166 10.17 0.75 -3.72
N ASP A 167 10.04 -0.41 -3.10
CA ASP A 167 9.04 -0.61 -2.04
C ASP A 167 9.42 0.14 -0.75
N THR A 168 8.42 0.69 -0.06
CA THR A 168 8.62 1.30 1.25
C THR A 168 8.68 0.23 2.34
N PRO A 169 9.32 0.48 3.50
CA PRO A 169 9.33 -0.46 4.62
C PRO A 169 7.92 -0.94 5.02
N GLU A 170 6.92 -0.07 4.92
CA GLU A 170 5.52 -0.38 5.21
C GLU A 170 4.96 -1.51 4.32
N TYR A 171 5.34 -1.55 3.04
CA TYR A 171 4.93 -2.64 2.14
C TYR A 171 5.57 -3.96 2.52
N ALA A 172 6.83 -3.92 2.96
CA ALA A 172 7.55 -5.11 3.40
C ALA A 172 6.97 -5.66 4.71
N GLU A 173 6.59 -4.79 5.65
CA GLU A 173 5.91 -5.18 6.91
C GLU A 173 4.62 -5.96 6.64
N TYR A 174 3.82 -5.51 5.66
CA TYR A 174 2.56 -6.16 5.32
C TYR A 174 2.72 -7.37 4.39
N HIS A 175 3.88 -7.58 3.76
CA HIS A 175 4.07 -8.67 2.82
C HIS A 175 3.85 -10.03 3.48
N GLY A 176 2.88 -10.81 2.98
CA GLY A 176 2.50 -12.12 3.48
C GLY A 176 1.61 -12.11 4.72
N MET A 177 1.22 -10.94 5.23
CA MET A 177 0.29 -10.87 6.36
C MET A 177 -1.11 -11.31 5.92
N VAL A 178 -1.73 -12.17 6.73
CA VAL A 178 -3.15 -12.53 6.60
C VAL A 178 -3.99 -11.44 7.26
N ILE A 179 -4.70 -10.67 6.44
CA ILE A 179 -5.55 -9.57 6.84
C ILE A 179 -6.97 -10.08 7.01
N LYS A 180 -7.49 -9.99 8.25
CA LYS A 180 -8.88 -10.32 8.55
C LYS A 180 -9.81 -9.17 8.15
N SER A 181 -10.95 -9.49 7.56
CA SER A 181 -11.96 -8.49 7.24
C SER A 181 -12.46 -7.77 8.49
N ARG A 182 -12.71 -6.47 8.35
CA ARG A 182 -13.17 -5.54 9.39
C ARG A 182 -12.17 -5.32 10.53
N SER A 183 -10.92 -5.74 10.37
CA SER A 183 -9.86 -5.46 11.34
C SER A 183 -9.30 -4.04 11.19
N GLY A 184 -8.65 -3.53 12.23
CA GLY A 184 -7.89 -2.28 12.12
C GLY A 184 -6.71 -2.37 11.13
N GLU A 185 -6.18 -3.56 10.93
CA GLU A 185 -5.10 -3.85 9.99
C GLU A 185 -5.58 -3.77 8.54
N GLU A 186 -6.82 -4.19 8.26
CA GLU A 186 -7.42 -4.09 6.94
C GLU A 186 -7.45 -2.65 6.44
N LYS A 187 -7.86 -1.70 7.28
CA LYS A 187 -7.90 -0.29 6.88
C LYS A 187 -6.51 0.23 6.51
N LYS A 188 -5.47 -0.19 7.23
CA LYS A 188 -4.07 0.18 6.96
C LYS A 188 -3.58 -0.46 5.66
N ALA A 189 -3.81 -1.76 5.48
CA ALA A 189 -3.43 -2.50 4.29
C ALA A 189 -4.14 -1.96 3.03
N LEU A 190 -5.43 -1.64 3.13
CA LEU A 190 -6.18 -0.95 2.08
C LEU A 190 -5.57 0.43 1.77
N GLY A 191 -5.17 1.19 2.80
CA GLY A 191 -4.42 2.45 2.64
C GLY A 191 -3.17 2.32 1.75
N LEU A 192 -2.43 1.21 1.89
CA LEU A 192 -1.28 0.89 1.03
C LEU A 192 -1.71 0.45 -0.38
N LEU A 193 -2.82 -0.29 -0.53
CA LEU A 193 -3.31 -0.76 -1.83
C LEU A 193 -3.88 0.36 -2.70
N ILE A 194 -4.49 1.38 -2.08
CA ILE A 194 -5.07 2.52 -2.80
C ILE A 194 -4.02 3.54 -3.24
N ARG A 195 -2.73 3.43 -2.86
CA ARG A 195 -1.74 4.38 -3.37
C ARG A 195 -1.67 4.28 -4.91
N PRO A 196 -1.57 5.41 -5.64
CA PRO A 196 -1.55 5.38 -7.11
C PRO A 196 -0.40 4.53 -7.67
N ASP A 197 0.75 4.59 -7.02
CA ASP A 197 1.99 3.87 -7.28
C ASP A 197 2.02 2.44 -6.68
N SER A 198 0.98 2.04 -5.94
CA SER A 198 0.94 0.73 -5.28
C SER A 198 1.00 -0.41 -6.29
N ARG A 199 2.04 -1.24 -6.17
CA ARG A 199 2.23 -2.48 -6.95
C ARG A 199 1.80 -3.73 -6.19
N ALA A 200 1.40 -3.57 -4.93
CA ALA A 200 0.91 -4.68 -4.13
C ALA A 200 -0.32 -5.35 -4.76
N ARG A 201 -0.48 -6.62 -4.42
CA ARG A 201 -1.55 -7.50 -4.85
C ARG A 201 -2.21 -8.11 -3.62
N THR A 202 -3.36 -8.72 -3.86
CA THR A 202 -4.11 -9.43 -2.83
C THR A 202 -4.40 -10.84 -3.32
N LYS A 203 -4.33 -11.79 -2.40
CA LYS A 203 -4.68 -13.21 -2.65
C LYS A 203 -5.66 -13.64 -1.56
N THR A 204 -6.70 -14.41 -1.91
CA THR A 204 -7.59 -14.98 -0.89
C THR A 204 -6.80 -15.88 0.06
N TRP A 205 -7.14 -15.86 1.35
CA TRP A 205 -6.65 -16.83 2.33
C TRP A 205 -7.76 -17.85 2.64
N PHE A 206 -7.52 -19.12 2.32
CA PHE A 206 -8.51 -20.19 2.49
C PHE A 206 -8.39 -20.90 3.84
N ASN A 207 -7.33 -20.63 4.60
CA ASN A 207 -6.93 -21.39 5.78
C ASN A 207 -6.69 -22.88 5.47
N ASN A 208 -6.17 -23.15 4.27
CA ASN A 208 -5.86 -24.50 3.80
C ASN A 208 -4.37 -24.55 3.37
N PRO A 209 -3.51 -25.31 4.08
CA PRO A 209 -2.08 -25.44 3.76
C PRO A 209 -1.77 -25.88 2.32
N GLU A 210 -2.70 -26.54 1.62
CA GLU A 210 -2.51 -26.95 0.23
C GLU A 210 -2.74 -25.80 -0.78
N GLN A 211 -3.50 -24.79 -0.40
CA GLN A 211 -3.87 -23.65 -1.26
C GLN A 211 -3.13 -22.37 -0.88
N ASP A 212 -2.65 -22.33 0.36
CA ASP A 212 -2.08 -21.18 1.00
C ASP A 212 -0.58 -21.35 1.22
N THR A 213 0.15 -20.26 1.02
CA THR A 213 1.57 -20.19 1.35
C THR A 213 1.72 -20.03 2.86
N SER A 214 2.63 -20.78 3.49
CA SER A 214 2.81 -20.70 4.94
C SER A 214 3.25 -19.30 5.39
N PRO A 215 2.80 -18.80 6.55
CA PRO A 215 3.28 -17.53 7.09
C PRO A 215 4.81 -17.45 7.26
N ASP A 216 5.44 -18.58 7.61
CA ASP A 216 6.89 -18.70 7.81
C ASP A 216 7.67 -18.44 6.51
N GLU A 217 7.14 -18.90 5.37
CA GLU A 217 7.75 -18.66 4.06
C GLU A 217 7.77 -17.16 3.73
N TYR A 218 6.68 -16.45 4.02
CA TYR A 218 6.64 -15.00 3.84
C TYR A 218 7.57 -14.26 4.81
N GLU A 219 7.72 -14.74 6.04
CA GLU A 219 8.66 -14.16 6.99
C GLU A 219 10.11 -14.31 6.53
N ALA A 220 10.46 -15.48 5.98
CA ALA A 220 11.77 -15.69 5.36
C ALA A 220 12.02 -14.71 4.21
N GLN A 221 11.03 -14.51 3.33
CA GLN A 221 11.12 -13.54 2.21
C GLN A 221 11.31 -12.10 2.71
N ARG A 222 10.56 -11.68 3.75
CA ARG A 222 10.74 -10.35 4.37
C ARG A 222 12.15 -10.17 4.89
N LYS A 223 12.67 -11.16 5.62
CA LYS A 223 14.01 -11.11 6.22
C LYS A 223 15.10 -11.01 5.16
N GLU A 224 15.02 -11.83 4.11
CA GLU A 224 15.97 -11.80 2.99
C GLU A 224 16.00 -10.41 2.32
N TRP A 225 14.82 -9.82 2.11
CA TRP A 225 14.71 -8.48 1.53
C TRP A 225 15.32 -7.39 2.42
N PHE A 226 15.08 -7.42 3.74
CA PHE A 226 15.69 -6.45 4.65
C PHE A 226 17.21 -6.59 4.71
N ASP A 227 17.73 -7.81 4.61
CA ASP A 227 19.17 -8.05 4.62
C ASP A 227 19.84 -7.68 3.29
N SER A 228 19.14 -7.77 2.17
CA SER A 228 19.67 -7.33 0.87
C SER A 228 19.88 -5.82 0.80
N ARG A 229 19.05 -5.01 1.49
CA ARG A 229 19.18 -3.55 1.56
C ARG A 229 20.34 -3.03 2.40
N LYS A 230 20.96 -3.87 3.23
CA LYS A 230 22.11 -3.47 4.06
C LYS A 230 23.45 -3.52 3.31
N LYS A 231 23.47 -4.15 2.12
CA LYS A 231 24.66 -4.31 1.28
C LYS A 231 24.82 -3.13 0.34
#